data_AF-A0A354T6P2-F1
#
_entry.id   AF-A0A354T6P2-F1
#
_cell.length_a   1.000
_cell.length_b   1.000
_cell.length_c   1.000
_cell.angle_alpha   90.00
_cell.angle_beta   90.00
_cell.angle_gamma   90.00
#
_symmetry.space_group_name_H-M   'P 1'
#
loop_
_entity.id
_entity.type
_entity.pdbx_description
1 polymer ?
#
loop_
_entity_poly.entity_id
_entity_poly.type
_entity_poly.pdbx_seq_one_letter_code
_entity_poly.pdbx_strand_id
1 'polypeptide(L)'
;FGGQEPGSEAIIKTFCTENYKVTFPMFSKVAIKGDAKHPLYAALQSASGEVGWNFEKFLVSKDGRVLKRFGSDVEPESPELLAAIEAALK
;
A
#
# COMPACT_ATOMS: atom_id res chain seq x y z
N PHE A 1 12.64 -7.72 -0.72
CA PHE A 1 12.20 -9.10 -0.97
C PHE A 1 11.68 -9.23 -2.40
N GLY A 2 11.91 -10.38 -3.04
CA GLY A 2 11.40 -10.75 -4.37
C GLY A 2 12.05 -10.09 -5.60
N GLY A 3 12.75 -8.96 -5.45
CA GLY A 3 13.32 -8.24 -6.60
C GLY A 3 12.27 -7.76 -7.60
N GLN A 4 11.00 -7.70 -7.19
CA GLN A 4 9.84 -7.45 -8.06
C GLN A 4 9.59 -5.97 -8.36
N GLU A 5 10.41 -5.09 -7.79
CA GLU A 5 10.51 -3.68 -8.17
C GLU A 5 11.96 -3.38 -8.59
N PRO A 6 12.46 -3.99 -9.68
CA PRO A 6 13.81 -3.78 -10.16
C PRO A 6 13.82 -2.51 -11.04
N GLY A 7 14.61 -1.51 -10.66
CA GLY A 7 14.73 -0.28 -11.45
C GLY A 7 14.95 0.95 -10.59
N SER A 8 15.26 2.04 -11.26
CA SER A 8 15.24 3.37 -10.65
C SER A 8 13.80 3.88 -10.55
N GLU A 9 13.57 4.84 -9.66
CA GLU A 9 12.26 5.45 -9.45
C GLU A 9 11.65 6.02 -10.73
N ALA A 10 12.49 6.60 -11.59
CA ALA A 10 12.08 7.12 -12.90
C ALA A 10 11.55 6.00 -13.82
N ILE A 11 12.25 4.86 -13.88
CA ILE A 11 11.84 3.71 -14.70
C ILE A 11 10.51 3.13 -14.19
N ILE A 12 10.39 2.98 -12.87
CA ILE A 12 9.18 2.45 -12.22
C ILE A 12 7.97 3.34 -12.54
N LYS A 13 8.12 4.65 -12.36
CA LYS A 13 7.04 5.62 -12.64
C LYS A 13 6.59 5.55 -14.09
N THR A 14 7.53 5.60 -15.04
CA THR A 14 7.22 5.49 -16.47
C THR A 14 6.50 4.18 -16.78
N PHE A 15 7.02 3.05 -16.29
CA PHE A 15 6.41 1.74 -16.50
C PHE A 15 4.96 1.69 -15.99
N CYS A 16 4.70 2.17 -14.77
CA CYS A 16 3.36 2.18 -14.20
C CYS A 16 2.40 3.11 -14.94
N THR A 17 2.83 4.32 -15.29
CA THR A 17 1.96 5.29 -15.98
C THR A 17 1.64 4.84 -17.41
N GLU A 18 2.62 4.34 -18.17
CA GLU A 18 2.41 3.97 -19.57
C GLU A 18 1.59 2.67 -19.72
N ASN A 19 1.87 1.66 -18.90
CA ASN A 19 1.24 0.35 -19.05
C ASN A 19 -0.09 0.20 -18.29
N TYR A 20 -0.22 0.88 -17.14
CA TYR A 20 -1.38 0.73 -16.26
C TYR A 20 -2.18 2.01 -16.08
N LYS A 21 -1.76 3.12 -16.69
CA LYS A 21 -2.47 4.42 -16.66
C LYS A 21 -2.77 4.89 -15.24
N VAL A 22 -1.84 4.64 -14.33
CA VAL A 22 -1.96 5.02 -12.92
C VAL A 22 -2.19 6.54 -12.79
N THR A 23 -3.31 6.92 -12.19
CA THR A 23 -3.69 8.33 -11.98
C THR A 23 -3.44 8.81 -10.54
N PHE A 24 -3.12 7.90 -9.63
CA PHE A 24 -2.84 8.22 -8.23
C PHE A 24 -1.34 8.56 -8.01
N PRO A 25 -1.01 9.32 -6.95
CA PRO A 25 0.37 9.62 -6.61
C PRO A 25 1.19 8.35 -6.37
N MET A 26 2.38 8.30 -6.97
CA MET A 26 3.40 7.29 -6.67
C MET A 26 4.54 7.95 -5.88
N PHE A 27 5.03 7.24 -4.87
CA PHE A 27 6.14 7.70 -4.03
C PHE A 27 7.44 7.00 -4.42
N SER A 28 8.55 7.61 -3.98
CA SER A 28 9.89 7.01 -4.00
C SER A 28 9.93 5.67 -3.28
N LYS A 29 10.93 4.85 -3.60
CA LYS A 29 11.06 3.52 -2.99
C LYS A 29 11.48 3.66 -1.53
N VAL A 30 10.74 3.02 -0.64
CA VAL A 30 11.03 3.03 0.80
C VAL A 30 11.21 1.62 1.34
N ALA A 31 12.03 1.47 2.38
CA ALA A 31 12.12 0.21 3.10
C ALA A 31 10.93 0.07 4.04
N ILE A 32 10.32 -1.11 4.04
CA ILE A 32 9.14 -1.43 4.87
C ILE A 32 9.43 -2.51 5.92
N LYS A 33 10.65 -3.08 5.91
CA LYS A 33 11.17 -4.10 6.83
C LYS A 33 12.58 -3.73 7.28
N GLY A 34 13.03 -4.29 8.41
CA GLY A 34 14.35 -4.06 8.98
C GLY A 34 14.54 -2.69 9.60
N ASP A 35 15.78 -2.37 9.98
CA ASP A 35 16.12 -1.16 10.75
C ASP A 35 15.90 0.14 9.97
N ALA A 36 15.94 0.07 8.63
CA ALA A 36 15.66 1.20 7.75
C ALA A 36 14.15 1.40 7.46
N LYS A 37 13.26 0.69 8.17
CA LYS A 37 11.80 0.75 7.96
C LYS A 37 11.31 2.20 8.10
N HIS A 38 10.61 2.66 7.06
CA HIS A 38 10.07 4.02 7.00
C HIS A 38 9.05 4.25 8.13
N PRO A 39 9.03 5.44 8.79
CA PRO A 39 8.16 5.71 9.93
C PRO A 39 6.66 5.45 9.67
N LEU A 40 6.17 5.79 8.47
CA LEU A 40 4.79 5.47 8.07
C LEU A 40 4.52 3.97 8.17
N TYR A 41 5.40 3.13 7.61
CA TYR A 41 5.22 1.68 7.63
C TYR A 41 5.46 1.07 9.01
N ALA A 42 6.24 1.72 9.88
CA ALA A 42 6.32 1.34 11.28
C ALA A 42 4.98 1.58 12.00
N ALA A 43 4.37 2.75 11.81
CA ALA A 43 3.06 3.07 12.39
C ALA A 43 1.94 2.15 11.89
N LEU A 44 1.85 1.94 10.56
CA LEU A 44 0.85 1.05 9.96
C LEU A 44 0.96 -0.39 10.48
N GLN A 45 2.19 -0.94 10.52
CA GLN A 45 2.41 -2.32 10.96
C GLN A 45 2.26 -2.50 12.46
N SER A 46 2.57 -1.47 13.28
CA SER A 46 2.30 -1.52 14.71
C SER A 46 0.80 -1.59 15.02
N ALA A 47 -0.05 -1.00 14.18
CA ALA A 47 -1.50 -0.97 14.38
C ALA A 47 -2.21 -2.20 13.82
N SER A 48 -1.63 -2.89 12.84
CA SER A 48 -2.37 -3.90 12.03
C SER A 48 -1.55 -5.14 11.64
N GLY A 49 -0.34 -5.30 12.19
CA GLY A 49 0.55 -6.42 11.94
C GLY A 49 1.51 -6.20 10.76
N GLU A 50 2.51 -7.07 10.63
CA GLU A 50 3.59 -6.91 9.66
C GLU A 50 3.19 -7.25 8.23
N VAL A 51 3.71 -6.48 7.25
CA VAL A 51 3.48 -6.70 5.82
C VAL A 51 4.08 -8.03 5.36
N GLY A 52 3.24 -8.91 4.84
CA GLY A 52 3.62 -10.22 4.34
C GLY A 52 4.26 -10.13 2.95
N TRP A 53 3.57 -9.47 2.01
CA TRP A 53 3.94 -9.47 0.60
C TRP A 53 3.58 -8.17 -0.13
N ASN A 54 3.94 -8.08 -1.41
CA ASN A 54 3.57 -6.96 -2.28
C ASN A 54 2.05 -6.85 -2.41
N PHE A 55 1.55 -5.65 -2.70
CA PHE A 55 0.11 -5.34 -2.82
C PHE A 55 -0.71 -5.57 -1.55
N GLU A 56 -0.12 -5.43 -0.37
CA GLU A 56 -0.92 -5.28 0.85
C GLU A 56 -1.58 -3.89 0.91
N LYS A 57 -2.81 -3.82 1.44
CA LYS A 57 -3.60 -2.58 1.44
C LYS A 57 -3.97 -2.17 2.86
N PHE A 58 -3.94 -0.87 3.13
CA PHE A 58 -4.33 -0.29 4.41
C PHE A 58 -5.40 0.77 4.17
N LEU A 59 -6.53 0.67 4.87
CA LEU A 59 -7.55 1.70 4.92
C LEU A 59 -7.30 2.58 6.13
N VAL A 60 -7.05 3.87 5.90
CA VAL A 60 -6.76 4.87 6.92
C VAL A 60 -7.89 5.91 6.94
N SER A 61 -8.41 6.23 8.11
CA SER A 61 -9.47 7.21 8.31
C SER A 61 -8.97 8.66 8.16
N LYS A 62 -9.92 9.60 8.06
CA LYS A 62 -9.66 11.05 7.96
C LYS A 62 -8.81 11.62 9.11
N ASP A 63 -8.85 10.98 10.28
CA ASP A 63 -8.09 11.35 11.48
C ASP A 63 -6.77 10.56 11.63
N GLY A 64 -6.38 9.77 10.62
CA GLY A 64 -5.10 9.07 10.57
C GLY A 64 -5.06 7.71 11.26
N ARG A 65 -6.19 7.14 11.67
CA ARG A 65 -6.25 5.81 12.28
C ARG A 65 -6.32 4.72 11.22
N VAL A 66 -5.63 3.59 11.46
CA VAL A 66 -5.77 2.40 10.61
C VAL A 66 -7.10 1.75 10.94
N LEU A 67 -8.04 1.78 10.00
CA LEU A 67 -9.36 1.16 10.14
C LEU A 67 -9.33 -0.32 9.80
N LYS A 68 -8.59 -0.68 8.75
CA LYS A 68 -8.48 -2.07 8.29
C LYS A 68 -7.21 -2.30 7.48
N ARG A 69 -6.71 -3.53 7.52
CA ARG A 69 -5.65 -4.04 6.66
C ARG A 69 -6.20 -5.20 5.84
N PHE A 70 -5.84 -5.26 4.57
CA PHE A 70 -6.23 -6.31 3.63
C PHE A 70 -4.98 -7.01 3.09
N GLY A 71 -5.02 -8.34 3.08
CA GLY A 71 -3.94 -9.17 2.55
C GLY A 71 -3.69 -8.94 1.07
N SER A 72 -2.55 -9.44 0.61
CA SER A 72 -2.15 -9.35 -0.80
C SER A 72 -3.12 -10.04 -1.76
N ASP A 73 -3.78 -11.10 -1.29
CA ASP A 73 -4.77 -11.92 -1.98
C ASP A 73 -6.15 -11.23 -2.12
N VAL A 74 -6.43 -10.21 -1.31
CA VAL A 74 -7.67 -9.44 -1.42
C VAL A 74 -7.62 -8.56 -2.66
N GLU A 75 -8.50 -8.78 -3.63
CA GLU A 75 -8.56 -7.97 -4.84
C GLU A 75 -8.92 -6.51 -4.53
N PRO A 76 -8.37 -5.53 -5.29
CA PRO A 76 -8.67 -4.10 -5.10
C PRO A 76 -10.17 -3.77 -5.20
N GLU A 77 -10.93 -4.55 -5.96
CA GLU A 77 -12.38 -4.38 -6.19
C GLU A 77 -13.22 -5.37 -5.37
N SER A 78 -12.61 -6.09 -4.43
CA SER A 78 -13.34 -7.07 -3.62
C SER A 78 -14.51 -6.40 -2.87
N PRO A 79 -15.65 -7.09 -2.73
CA PRO A 79 -16.81 -6.54 -2.03
C PRO A 79 -16.48 -6.11 -0.59
N GLU A 80 -15.58 -6.84 0.07
CA GLU A 80 -15.10 -6.53 1.42
C GLU A 80 -14.35 -5.18 1.48
N LEU A 81 -13.46 -4.91 0.51
CA LEU A 81 -12.66 -3.69 0.50
C LEU A 81 -13.55 -2.49 0.17
N LEU A 82 -14.39 -2.61 -0.85
CA LEU A 82 -15.33 -1.56 -1.24
C LEU A 82 -16.29 -1.21 -0.11
N ALA A 83 -16.87 -2.20 0.57
CA ALA A 83 -17.76 -1.97 1.70
C ALA A 83 -17.06 -1.24 2.86
N ALA A 84 -15.79 -1.55 3.13
CA ALA A 84 -15.03 -0.87 4.16
C ALA A 84 -14.74 0.60 3.81
N ILE A 85 -14.44 0.89 2.54
CA ILE A 85 -14.28 2.27 2.05
C ILE A 85 -15.59 3.04 2.24
N GLU A 86 -16.71 2.51 1.75
CA GLU A 86 -18.02 3.15 1.86
C GLU A 86 -18.41 3.43 3.31
N ALA A 87 -18.09 2.49 4.22
CA ALA A 87 -18.32 2.69 5.65
C ALA A 87 -17.46 3.83 6.24
N ALA A 88 -16.24 4.02 5.75
CA ALA A 88 -15.31 5.06 6.23
C ALA A 88 -15.61 6.47 5.67
N LEU A 89 -16.45 6.57 4.64
CA LEU A 89 -16.88 7.84 4.05
C LEU A 89 -18.02 8.50 4.82
N LYS A 90 -18.84 7.70 5.51
CA LYS A 90 -19.94 8.14 6.38
C LYS A 90 -19.40 8.88 7.61
#